data_AF-A0A2D6RM25-F1
#
_entry.id   AF-A0A2D6RM25-F1
#
_cell.length_a   1.000
_cell.length_b   1.000
_cell.length_c   1.000
_cell.angle_alpha   90.00
_cell.angle_beta   90.00
_cell.angle_gamma   90.00
#
_symmetry.space_group_name_H-M   'P 1'
#
loop_
_entity.id
_entity.type
_entity.pdbx_description
1 polymer ?
#
loop_
_entity_poly.entity_id
_entity_poly.type
_entity_poly.pdbx_seq_one_letter_code
_entity_poly.pdbx_strand_id
1 'polypeptide(L)'
;MKYNNEIVDELICNLIGEEILPLINLIRNKKNVSEFKIAEQLNVTVNQVRNMLYRLLEHNLVSFQRKKDKRKGWYIYYWTLNKKKLKEALVDYKKKQLSDFKLRLEREQTSQFFFCPTGCMRMTMENAMEHDFKCQECGCLLKPLDNVRTIENIKQRIIDLEEELSTPVKVDRKPREVKKKTKKKVKKKVKKVKKVTKKKVKKKTTKKKTKKKVKKVKKVKTKIPKKKSKVKKLLKRVLSKKRK
;
A
#
# COMPACT_ATOMS: atom_id res chain seq x y z
N MET A 1 16.33 -8.91 12.83
CA MET A 1 15.44 -9.14 11.68
C MET A 1 14.70 -7.85 11.32
N LYS A 2 15.16 -7.11 10.31
CA LYS A 2 14.43 -5.98 9.71
C LYS A 2 13.52 -6.57 8.64
N TYR A 3 12.20 -6.58 8.89
CA TYR A 3 11.23 -6.92 7.84
C TYR A 3 11.06 -5.71 6.92
N ASN A 4 10.89 -5.94 5.61
CA ASN A 4 10.49 -4.89 4.69
C ASN A 4 9.07 -4.44 5.05
N ASN A 5 8.89 -3.13 5.26
CA ASN A 5 7.57 -2.55 5.51
C ASN A 5 6.60 -2.83 4.35
N GLU A 6 7.12 -3.01 3.14
CA GLU A 6 6.38 -3.34 1.92
C GLU A 6 5.58 -4.64 2.07
N ILE A 7 6.20 -5.72 2.56
CA ILE A 7 5.54 -7.02 2.74
C ILE A 7 4.38 -6.91 3.75
N VAL A 8 4.60 -6.11 4.79
CA VAL A 8 3.59 -5.85 5.82
C VAL A 8 2.42 -5.05 5.24
N ASP A 9 2.71 -4.07 4.39
CA ASP A 9 1.69 -3.26 3.72
C ASP A 9 0.87 -4.11 2.73
N GLU A 10 1.52 -4.99 1.96
CA GLU A 10 0.83 -5.95 1.08
C GLU A 10 -0.11 -6.89 1.83
N LEU A 11 0.29 -7.38 3.00
CA LEU A 11 -0.57 -8.27 3.81
C LEU A 11 -1.80 -7.56 4.33
N ILE A 12 -1.64 -6.32 4.80
CA ILE A 12 -2.77 -5.56 5.31
C ILE A 12 -3.71 -5.20 4.16
N CYS A 13 -3.16 -4.88 2.99
CA CYS A 13 -3.94 -4.70 1.77
C CYS A 13 -4.78 -5.95 1.45
N ASN A 14 -4.16 -7.14 1.45
CA ASN A 14 -4.84 -8.40 1.16
C ASN A 14 -5.87 -8.81 2.23
N LEU A 15 -5.63 -8.48 3.50
CA LEU A 15 -6.50 -8.87 4.62
C LEU A 15 -7.71 -7.95 4.79
N ILE A 16 -7.51 -6.64 4.66
CA ILE A 16 -8.50 -5.65 5.09
C ILE A 16 -8.82 -4.62 4.00
N GLY A 17 -7.90 -4.39 3.07
CA GLY A 17 -8.04 -3.46 1.95
C GLY A 17 -7.06 -2.29 1.98
N GLU A 18 -6.92 -1.63 0.83
CA GLU A 18 -5.96 -0.54 0.60
C GLU A 18 -6.24 0.72 1.43
N GLU A 19 -7.50 0.96 1.79
CA GLU A 19 -7.96 2.16 2.51
C GLU A 19 -7.27 2.38 3.86
N ILE A 20 -6.69 1.32 4.42
CA ILE A 20 -6.10 1.30 5.76
C ILE A 20 -4.58 1.60 5.74
N LEU A 21 -3.94 1.55 4.57
CA LEU A 21 -2.51 1.86 4.44
C LEU A 21 -2.14 3.26 4.96
N PRO A 22 -2.89 4.34 4.63
CA PRO A 22 -2.63 5.68 5.17
C PRO A 22 -2.69 5.73 6.70
N LEU A 23 -3.69 5.04 7.28
CA LEU A 23 -3.88 4.93 8.73
C LEU A 23 -2.69 4.27 9.41
N ILE A 24 -2.22 3.15 8.87
CA ILE A 24 -1.09 2.41 9.42
C ILE A 24 0.18 3.24 9.35
N ASN A 25 0.42 3.94 8.24
CA ASN A 25 1.62 4.76 8.08
C ASN A 25 1.69 5.86 9.17
N LEU A 26 0.56 6.42 9.56
CA LEU A 26 0.48 7.41 10.64
C LEU A 26 0.74 6.83 12.04
N ILE A 27 0.24 5.62 12.32
CA ILE A 27 0.33 4.98 13.64
C ILE A 27 1.63 4.19 13.80
N ARG A 28 2.28 3.75 12.71
CA ARG A 28 3.48 2.88 12.70
C ARG A 28 4.65 3.40 13.55
N ASN A 29 4.80 4.73 13.63
CA ASN A 29 5.89 5.39 14.35
C ASN A 29 5.45 6.05 15.66
N LYS A 30 4.16 6.00 15.99
CA LYS A 30 3.58 6.66 17.17
C LYS A 30 2.99 5.61 18.11
N LYS A 31 2.91 5.95 19.40
CA LYS A 31 2.19 5.16 20.40
C LYS A 31 1.08 6.02 20.98
N ASN A 32 -0.04 5.40 21.35
CA ASN A 32 -1.19 6.06 21.97
C ASN A 32 -1.70 7.23 21.13
N VAL A 33 -2.10 6.96 19.89
CA VAL A 33 -2.70 7.96 19.00
C VAL A 33 -4.20 7.98 19.21
N SER A 34 -4.79 9.16 19.40
CA SER A 34 -6.25 9.28 19.52
C SER A 34 -6.93 9.20 18.15
N GLU A 35 -8.14 8.63 18.12
CA GLU A 35 -8.98 8.55 16.92
C GLU A 35 -9.24 9.93 16.28
N PHE A 36 -9.38 10.99 17.10
CA PHE A 36 -9.57 12.36 16.62
C PHE A 36 -8.36 12.89 15.85
N LYS A 37 -7.14 12.62 16.35
CA LYS A 37 -5.91 13.05 15.65
C LYS A 37 -5.74 12.31 14.33
N ILE A 38 -6.10 11.04 14.31
CA ILE A 38 -6.06 10.24 13.08
C ILE A 38 -7.03 10.81 12.04
N ALA A 39 -8.26 11.11 12.44
CA ALA A 39 -9.29 11.70 11.59
C ALA A 39 -8.83 13.04 10.99
N GLU A 40 -8.24 13.91 11.82
CA GLU A 40 -7.70 15.21 11.40
C GLU A 40 -6.53 15.06 10.40
N GLN A 41 -5.63 14.10 10.62
CA GLN A 41 -4.50 13.89 9.71
C GLN A 41 -4.89 13.27 8.36
N LEU A 42 -5.94 12.44 8.34
CA LEU A 42 -6.43 11.75 7.15
C LEU A 42 -7.54 12.53 6.42
N ASN A 43 -8.04 13.63 6.99
CA ASN A 43 -9.21 14.37 6.50
C ASN A 43 -10.46 13.48 6.30
N VAL A 44 -10.68 12.53 7.20
CA VAL A 44 -11.83 11.62 7.19
C VAL A 44 -12.66 11.77 8.46
N THR A 45 -13.88 11.25 8.45
CA THR A 45 -14.74 11.28 9.64
C THR A 45 -14.23 10.33 10.73
N VAL A 46 -14.49 10.67 12.01
CA VAL A 46 -14.09 9.81 13.13
C VAL A 46 -14.74 8.42 13.05
N ASN A 47 -15.94 8.32 12.49
CA ASN A 47 -16.62 7.03 12.30
C ASN A 47 -15.90 6.14 11.28
N GLN A 48 -15.42 6.71 10.17
CA GLN A 48 -14.61 5.94 9.21
C GLN A 48 -13.31 5.45 9.86
N VAL A 49 -12.67 6.28 10.67
CA VAL A 49 -11.47 5.88 11.44
C VAL A 49 -11.78 4.74 12.40
N ARG A 50 -12.89 4.79 13.12
CA ARG A 50 -13.32 3.70 14.01
C ARG A 50 -13.55 2.40 13.25
N ASN A 51 -14.25 2.45 12.12
CA ASN A 51 -14.47 1.25 11.29
C ASN A 51 -13.14 0.63 10.84
N MET A 52 -12.19 1.44 10.37
CA MET A 52 -10.85 0.95 10.01
C MET A 52 -10.11 0.35 11.21
N LEU A 53 -10.18 0.98 12.39
CA LEU A 53 -9.53 0.50 13.61
C LEU A 53 -10.16 -0.79 14.15
N TYR A 54 -11.48 -0.97 14.01
CA TYR A 54 -12.17 -2.19 14.41
C TYR A 54 -11.80 -3.36 13.51
N ARG A 55 -11.73 -3.18 12.18
CA ARG A 55 -11.22 -4.23 11.29
C ARG A 55 -9.77 -4.62 11.62
N LEU A 56 -8.93 -3.64 11.96
CA LEU A 56 -7.56 -3.92 12.44
C LEU A 56 -7.53 -4.66 13.79
N LEU A 57 -8.53 -4.43 14.64
CA LEU A 57 -8.68 -5.08 15.93
C LEU A 57 -9.13 -6.54 15.80
N GLU A 58 -10.02 -6.86 14.85
CA GLU A 58 -10.45 -8.23 14.53
C GLU A 58 -9.26 -9.13 14.19
N HIS A 59 -8.26 -8.58 13.48
CA HIS A 59 -7.00 -9.27 13.18
C HIS A 59 -5.93 -9.12 14.27
N ASN A 60 -6.27 -8.59 15.44
CA ASN A 60 -5.36 -8.38 16.58
C ASN A 60 -4.11 -7.52 16.29
N LEU A 61 -4.16 -6.67 15.25
CA LEU A 61 -3.01 -5.88 14.82
C LEU A 61 -2.78 -4.63 15.68
N VAL A 62 -3.83 -4.16 16.34
CA VAL A 62 -3.82 -2.93 17.14
C VAL A 62 -4.31 -3.20 18.55
N SER A 63 -3.71 -2.51 19.52
CA SER A 63 -4.16 -2.46 20.92
C SER A 63 -4.71 -1.09 21.25
N PHE A 64 -5.72 -1.03 22.11
CA PHE A 64 -6.28 0.23 22.59
C PHE A 64 -6.15 0.39 24.10
N GLN A 65 -6.07 1.63 24.56
CA GLN A 65 -6.14 2.01 25.97
C GLN A 65 -7.19 3.11 26.12
N ARG A 66 -8.04 2.99 27.14
CA ARG A 66 -9.03 4.02 27.50
C ARG A 66 -8.47 4.92 28.60
N LYS A 67 -8.64 6.22 28.45
CA LYS A 67 -8.29 7.20 29.50
C LYS A 67 -9.48 8.11 29.75
N LYS A 68 -9.85 8.29 31.02
CA LYS A 68 -10.89 9.23 31.43
C LYS A 68 -10.34 10.65 31.35
N ASP A 69 -11.06 11.53 30.67
CA ASP A 69 -10.71 12.95 30.61
C ASP A 69 -11.14 13.64 31.91
N LYS A 70 -10.19 14.24 32.63
CA LYS A 70 -10.44 14.92 33.91
C LYS A 70 -11.34 16.15 33.76
N ARG A 71 -11.41 16.75 32.57
CA ARG A 71 -12.19 17.98 32.34
C ARG A 71 -13.62 17.73 31.90
N LYS A 72 -13.81 16.80 30.98
CA LYS A 72 -15.11 16.55 30.32
C LYS A 72 -15.79 15.25 30.78
N GLY A 73 -15.11 14.40 31.56
CA GLY A 73 -15.70 13.18 32.16
C GLY A 73 -15.83 11.97 31.22
N TRP A 74 -15.86 12.17 29.90
CA TRP A 74 -15.86 11.13 28.87
C TRP A 74 -14.53 10.35 28.73
N TYR A 75 -14.60 9.18 28.11
CA TYR A 75 -13.45 8.32 27.79
C TYR A 75 -12.89 8.61 26.40
N ILE A 76 -11.56 8.68 26.31
CA ILE A 76 -10.84 8.80 25.04
C ILE A 76 -10.07 7.50 24.79
N TYR A 77 -10.25 6.94 23.60
CA TYR A 77 -9.52 5.77 23.14
C TYR A 77 -8.20 6.17 22.47
N TYR A 78 -7.14 5.51 22.92
CA TYR A 78 -5.80 5.66 22.38
C TYR A 78 -5.37 4.34 21.76
N TRP A 79 -4.94 4.40 20.51
CA TRP A 79 -4.60 3.23 19.70
C TRP A 79 -3.10 3.14 19.50
N THR A 80 -2.59 1.91 19.53
CA THR A 80 -1.17 1.59 19.33
C THR A 80 -1.06 0.35 18.46
N LEU A 81 -0.31 0.46 17.35
CA LEU A 81 -0.02 -0.66 16.46
C LEU A 81 0.98 -1.62 17.12
N ASN A 82 0.64 -2.90 17.17
CA ASN A 82 1.50 -3.91 17.76
C ASN A 82 2.38 -4.58 16.69
N LYS A 83 3.63 -4.13 16.59
CA LYS A 83 4.60 -4.65 15.61
C LYS A 83 4.98 -6.12 15.83
N LYS A 84 4.80 -6.67 17.05
CA LYS A 84 5.09 -8.09 17.32
C LYS A 84 3.96 -8.96 16.76
N LYS A 85 2.72 -8.65 17.14
CA LYS A 85 1.52 -9.34 16.62
C LYS A 85 1.41 -9.25 15.10
N LEU A 86 1.83 -8.15 14.50
CA LEU A 86 1.85 -8.00 13.06
C LEU A 86 2.77 -9.01 12.36
N LYS A 87 3.89 -9.40 13.00
CA LYS A 87 4.79 -10.43 12.47
C LYS A 87 4.20 -11.83 12.64
N GLU A 88 3.58 -12.08 13.79
CA GLU A 88 2.89 -13.35 14.06
C GLU A 88 1.75 -13.55 13.05
N ALA A 89 0.91 -12.52 12.86
CA ALA A 89 -0.17 -12.52 11.89
C ALA A 89 0.31 -12.75 10.45
N LEU A 90 1.48 -12.21 10.08
CA LEU A 90 2.10 -12.47 8.76
C LEU A 90 2.44 -13.95 8.58
N VAL A 91 3.08 -14.54 9.59
CA VAL A 91 3.46 -15.95 9.55
C VAL A 91 2.22 -16.84 9.51
N ASP A 92 1.21 -16.53 10.32
CA ASP A 92 -0.04 -17.28 10.38
C ASP A 92 -0.83 -17.18 9.06
N TYR A 93 -0.87 -15.98 8.46
CA TYR A 93 -1.49 -15.80 7.15
C TYR A 93 -0.81 -16.64 6.07
N LYS A 94 0.53 -16.60 6.01
CA LYS A 94 1.29 -17.41 5.04
C LYS A 94 1.11 -18.91 5.28
N LYS A 95 1.07 -19.35 6.54
CA LYS A 95 0.78 -20.76 6.89
C LYS A 95 -0.61 -21.19 6.44
N LYS A 96 -1.64 -20.34 6.64
CA LYS A 96 -3.00 -20.60 6.15
C LYS A 96 -3.06 -20.68 4.62
N GLN A 97 -2.41 -19.73 3.94
CA GLN A 97 -2.31 -19.78 2.47
C GLN A 97 -1.65 -21.08 2.00
N LEU A 98 -0.57 -21.49 2.66
CA LEU A 98 0.12 -22.75 2.35
C LEU A 98 -0.80 -23.96 2.60
N SER A 99 -1.53 -24.02 3.70
CA SER A 99 -2.49 -25.12 3.94
C SER A 99 -3.59 -25.15 2.88
N ASP A 100 -4.09 -23.99 2.46
CA ASP A 100 -5.12 -23.90 1.41
C ASP A 100 -4.58 -24.40 0.06
N PHE A 101 -3.34 -24.04 -0.29
CA PHE A 101 -2.69 -24.56 -1.50
C PHE A 101 -2.42 -26.06 -1.43
N LYS A 102 -2.01 -26.59 -0.26
CA LYS A 102 -1.82 -28.04 -0.07
C LYS A 102 -3.13 -28.79 -0.22
N LEU A 103 -4.20 -28.32 0.42
CA LEU A 103 -5.54 -28.89 0.30
C LEU A 103 -6.04 -28.86 -1.15
N ARG A 104 -5.80 -27.74 -1.85
CA ARG A 104 -6.14 -27.62 -3.27
C ARG A 104 -5.34 -28.58 -4.14
N LEU A 105 -4.06 -28.75 -3.86
CA LEU A 105 -3.19 -29.69 -4.57
C LEU A 105 -3.65 -31.13 -4.36
N GLU A 106 -3.96 -31.52 -3.12
CA GLU A 106 -4.48 -32.85 -2.81
C GLU A 106 -5.76 -33.14 -3.60
N ARG A 107 -6.70 -32.20 -3.64
CA ARG A 107 -7.92 -32.31 -4.46
C ARG A 107 -7.62 -32.44 -5.95
N GLU A 108 -6.70 -31.64 -6.49
CA GLU A 108 -6.32 -31.71 -7.91
C GLU A 108 -5.58 -33.01 -8.27
N GLN A 109 -4.94 -33.68 -7.31
CA GLN A 109 -4.25 -34.96 -7.51
C GLN A 109 -5.15 -36.19 -7.36
N THR A 110 -6.08 -36.17 -6.41
CA THR A 110 -6.98 -37.30 -6.15
C THR A 110 -8.19 -37.28 -7.08
N SER A 111 -8.71 -36.09 -7.39
CA SER A 111 -9.95 -35.95 -8.16
C SER A 111 -9.65 -35.73 -9.64
N GLN A 112 -10.29 -36.51 -10.49
CA GLN A 112 -10.35 -36.22 -11.92
C GLN A 112 -11.44 -35.18 -12.17
N PHE A 113 -11.17 -34.24 -13.08
CA PHE A 113 -12.10 -33.16 -13.39
C PHE A 113 -12.54 -33.24 -14.84
N PHE A 114 -13.79 -32.84 -15.05
CA PHE A 114 -14.40 -32.70 -16.35
C PHE A 114 -14.81 -31.24 -16.55
N PHE A 115 -14.67 -30.76 -17.78
CA PHE A 115 -15.01 -29.40 -18.14
C PHE A 115 -15.97 -29.40 -19.32
N CYS A 116 -16.86 -28.40 -19.34
CA CYS A 116 -17.74 -28.18 -20.47
C CYS A 116 -16.99 -27.43 -21.59
N PRO A 117 -17.03 -27.88 -22.86
CA PRO A 117 -16.35 -27.21 -23.97
C PRO A 117 -16.83 -25.78 -24.24
N THR A 118 -18.08 -25.46 -23.88
CA THR A 118 -18.66 -24.11 -23.92
C THR A 118 -18.28 -23.24 -22.72
N GLY A 119 -17.58 -23.80 -21.72
CA GLY A 119 -17.04 -23.06 -20.58
C GLY A 119 -18.03 -22.82 -19.43
N CYS A 120 -19.18 -23.49 -19.42
CA CYS A 120 -20.23 -23.27 -18.40
C CYS A 120 -19.76 -23.62 -16.98
N MET A 121 -19.17 -24.81 -16.80
CA MET A 121 -18.76 -25.28 -15.48
C MET A 121 -17.64 -26.32 -15.55
N ARG A 122 -16.93 -26.47 -14.42
CA ARG A 122 -15.98 -27.55 -14.14
C ARG A 122 -16.52 -28.39 -12.99
N MET A 123 -16.55 -29.70 -13.16
CA MET A 123 -17.06 -30.64 -12.15
C MET A 123 -16.05 -31.75 -11.86
N THR A 124 -16.19 -32.40 -10.72
CA THR A 124 -15.48 -33.64 -10.38
C THR A 124 -16.08 -34.81 -11.16
N MET A 125 -15.33 -35.92 -11.25
CA MET A 125 -15.80 -37.15 -11.87
C MET A 125 -17.09 -37.68 -11.23
N GLU A 126 -17.19 -37.62 -9.90
CA GLU A 126 -18.37 -38.06 -9.13
C GLU A 126 -19.63 -37.30 -9.58
N ASN A 127 -19.58 -35.96 -9.56
CA ASN A 127 -20.69 -35.13 -10.03
C ASN A 127 -20.97 -35.31 -11.54
N ALA A 128 -19.93 -35.60 -12.35
CA ALA A 128 -20.13 -35.87 -13.76
C ALA A 128 -20.87 -37.20 -13.97
N MET A 129 -20.58 -38.22 -13.16
CA MET A 129 -21.27 -39.51 -13.19
C MET A 129 -22.74 -39.38 -12.76
N GLU A 130 -23.05 -38.55 -11.76
CA GLU A 130 -24.42 -38.25 -11.34
C GLU A 130 -25.26 -37.55 -12.43
N HIS A 131 -24.60 -36.90 -13.39
CA HIS A 131 -25.25 -36.16 -14.49
C HIS A 131 -24.98 -36.77 -15.86
N ASP A 132 -24.62 -38.06 -15.93
CA ASP A 132 -24.34 -38.81 -17.17
C ASP A 132 -23.34 -38.11 -18.10
N PHE A 133 -22.35 -37.42 -17.53
CA PHE A 133 -21.36 -36.58 -18.21
C PHE A 133 -21.96 -35.48 -19.08
N LYS A 134 -23.16 -34.99 -18.78
CA LYS A 134 -23.81 -33.87 -19.46
C LYS A 134 -23.78 -32.61 -18.60
N CYS A 135 -23.58 -31.48 -19.25
CA CYS A 135 -23.67 -30.18 -18.59
C CYS A 135 -25.15 -29.80 -18.35
N GLN A 136 -25.47 -29.37 -17.13
CA GLN A 136 -26.83 -28.96 -16.75
C GLN A 136 -27.31 -27.68 -17.44
N GLU A 137 -26.39 -26.81 -17.84
CA GLU A 137 -26.72 -25.51 -18.46
C GLU A 137 -26.93 -25.60 -19.97
N CYS A 138 -26.11 -26.40 -20.68
CA CYS A 138 -26.10 -26.42 -22.15
C CYS A 138 -26.35 -27.80 -22.77
N GLY A 139 -26.50 -28.86 -21.95
CA GLY A 139 -26.73 -30.23 -22.41
C GLY A 139 -25.56 -30.89 -23.14
N CYS A 140 -24.44 -30.18 -23.34
CA CYS A 140 -23.26 -30.71 -24.03
C CYS A 140 -22.53 -31.76 -23.18
N LEU A 141 -21.90 -32.73 -23.86
CA LEU A 141 -21.04 -33.72 -23.23
C LEU A 141 -19.77 -33.07 -22.66
N LEU A 142 -19.46 -33.42 -21.43
CA LEU A 142 -18.28 -32.98 -20.71
C LEU A 142 -17.02 -33.68 -21.24
N LYS A 143 -15.89 -32.98 -21.20
CA LYS A 143 -14.58 -33.52 -21.60
C LYS A 143 -13.66 -33.62 -20.39
N PRO A 144 -12.78 -34.63 -20.32
CA PRO A 144 -11.78 -34.70 -19.26
C PRO A 144 -10.84 -33.51 -19.35
N LEU A 145 -10.44 -32.96 -18.20
CA LEU A 145 -9.52 -31.84 -18.09
C LEU A 145 -8.14 -32.32 -17.61
N ASP A 146 -7.11 -32.04 -18.39
CA ASP A 146 -5.72 -32.30 -18.01
C ASP A 146 -5.22 -31.24 -17.01
N ASN A 147 -5.15 -31.60 -15.73
CA ASN A 147 -4.74 -30.70 -14.66
C ASN A 147 -3.22 -30.62 -14.43
N VAL A 148 -2.40 -31.29 -15.25
CA VAL A 148 -0.94 -31.41 -15.04
C VAL A 148 -0.28 -30.05 -14.85
N ARG A 149 -0.58 -29.09 -15.73
CA ARG A 149 -0.03 -27.72 -15.65
C ARG A 149 -0.48 -26.99 -14.38
N THR A 150 -1.74 -27.19 -13.97
CA THR A 150 -2.29 -26.56 -12.76
C THR A 150 -1.62 -27.11 -11.51
N ILE A 151 -1.40 -28.42 -11.45
CA ILE A 151 -0.69 -29.10 -10.34
C ILE A 151 0.75 -28.60 -10.26
N GLU A 152 1.47 -28.51 -11.38
CA GLU A 152 2.84 -27.97 -11.40
C GLU A 152 2.89 -26.53 -10.89
N ASN A 153 1.98 -25.66 -11.34
CA ASN A 153 1.92 -24.28 -10.87
C ASN A 153 1.64 -24.18 -9.36
N ILE A 154 0.73 -25.01 -8.83
CA ILE A 154 0.43 -25.04 -7.40
C ILE A 154 1.64 -25.57 -6.61
N LYS A 155 2.31 -26.62 -7.10
CA LYS A 155 3.54 -27.16 -6.48
C LYS A 155 4.64 -26.11 -6.40
N GLN A 156 4.91 -25.43 -7.51
CA GLN A 156 5.90 -24.33 -7.54
C GLN A 156 5.52 -23.25 -6.51
N ARG A 157 4.24 -22.89 -6.42
CA ARG A 157 3.80 -21.89 -5.46
C ARG A 157 3.94 -22.32 -4.01
N ILE A 158 3.72 -23.60 -3.71
CA ILE A 158 3.95 -24.16 -2.37
C ILE A 158 5.42 -24.11 -2.01
N ILE A 159 6.32 -24.48 -2.93
CA ILE A 159 7.78 -24.41 -2.74
C ILE A 159 8.20 -22.97 -2.44
N ASP A 160 7.76 -22.01 -3.25
CA ASP A 160 8.04 -20.57 -3.02
C ASP A 160 7.60 -20.13 -1.61
N LEU A 161 6.39 -20.50 -1.19
CA LEU A 161 5.84 -20.14 0.12
C LEU A 161 6.56 -20.83 1.28
N GLU A 162 6.98 -22.07 1.10
CA GLU A 162 7.77 -22.83 2.08
C GLU A 162 9.17 -22.23 2.25
N GLU A 163 9.84 -21.83 1.16
CA GLU A 163 11.11 -21.14 1.20
C GLU A 163 11.02 -19.77 1.91
N GLU A 164 9.95 -19.01 1.64
CA GLU A 164 9.66 -17.74 2.31
C GLU A 164 9.40 -17.88 3.82
N LEU A 165 8.86 -19.02 4.25
CA LEU A 165 8.59 -19.33 5.67
C LEU A 165 9.80 -19.93 6.39
N SER A 166 10.59 -20.74 5.69
CA SER A 166 11.76 -21.45 6.23
C SER A 166 12.96 -20.53 6.43
N THR A 167 13.10 -19.48 5.62
CA THR A 167 14.24 -18.57 5.72
C THR A 167 14.03 -17.49 6.80
N PRO A 168 14.85 -17.46 7.88
CA PRO A 168 15.06 -16.25 8.65
C PRO A 168 15.93 -15.29 7.83
N VAL A 169 15.31 -14.64 6.85
CA VAL A 169 15.82 -13.59 5.96
C VAL A 169 17.22 -13.05 6.30
N LYS A 170 18.26 -13.62 5.68
CA LYS A 170 19.44 -12.87 5.20
C LYS A 170 19.24 -12.73 3.69
N VAL A 171 18.86 -11.53 3.23
CA VAL A 171 18.75 -11.24 1.80
C VAL A 171 20.14 -10.91 1.27
N ASP A 172 20.73 -11.82 0.49
CA ASP A 172 21.68 -11.46 -0.56
C ASP A 172 21.04 -11.79 -1.90
N ARG A 173 20.32 -10.82 -2.48
CA ARG A 173 19.81 -10.93 -3.86
C ARG A 173 21.00 -10.87 -4.81
N LYS A 174 21.38 -12.00 -5.44
CA LYS A 174 22.17 -11.96 -6.69
C LYS A 174 21.25 -11.56 -7.86
N PRO A 175 21.68 -10.65 -8.76
CA PRO A 175 20.87 -10.26 -9.91
C PRO A 175 20.68 -11.42 -10.89
N ARG A 176 19.44 -11.66 -11.32
CA ARG A 176 19.12 -12.57 -12.43
C ARG A 176 19.73 -12.01 -13.73
N GLU A 177 20.63 -12.76 -14.37
CA GLU A 177 21.23 -12.37 -15.64
C GLU A 177 20.18 -12.28 -16.75
N VAL A 178 19.94 -11.06 -17.25
CA VAL A 178 19.25 -10.84 -18.53
C VAL A 178 20.18 -11.32 -19.65
N LYS A 179 19.79 -12.42 -20.31
CA LYS A 179 20.48 -12.98 -21.47
C LYS A 179 20.73 -11.89 -22.53
N LYS A 180 22.01 -11.63 -22.80
CA LYS A 180 22.52 -10.75 -23.85
C LYS A 180 22.14 -11.26 -25.23
N LYS A 181 21.15 -10.65 -25.88
CA LYS A 181 21.08 -10.58 -27.35
C LYS A 181 20.72 -9.16 -27.78
N THR A 182 21.75 -8.34 -28.05
CA THR A 182 21.82 -7.26 -29.07
C THR A 182 23.07 -6.37 -28.88
N LYS A 183 24.26 -6.97 -28.71
CA LYS A 183 25.54 -6.22 -28.68
C LYS A 183 26.11 -5.84 -30.07
N LYS A 184 25.34 -5.91 -31.17
CA LYS A 184 25.85 -5.58 -32.53
C LYS A 184 25.42 -4.23 -33.12
N LYS A 185 24.50 -3.44 -32.54
CA LYS A 185 24.07 -2.15 -33.14
C LYS A 185 24.54 -0.85 -32.43
N VAL A 186 25.08 -0.89 -31.20
CA VAL A 186 25.47 0.35 -30.49
C VAL A 186 26.97 0.71 -30.57
N LYS A 187 27.85 -0.23 -30.96
CA LYS A 187 29.29 0.07 -31.17
C LYS A 187 29.59 1.01 -32.35
N LYS A 188 28.62 1.31 -33.22
CA LYS A 188 28.77 2.31 -34.31
C LYS A 188 28.34 3.74 -33.95
N LYS A 189 27.61 4.00 -32.85
CA LYS A 189 27.16 5.38 -32.49
C LYS A 189 28.06 6.11 -31.48
N VAL A 190 28.88 5.40 -30.69
CA VAL A 190 29.75 6.05 -29.67
C VAL A 190 31.07 6.59 -30.25
N LYS A 191 31.48 6.19 -31.46
CA LYS A 191 32.64 6.80 -32.16
C LYS A 191 32.32 8.14 -32.86
N LYS A 192 31.05 8.54 -33.00
CA LYS A 192 30.66 9.81 -33.67
C LYS A 192 30.43 11.01 -32.74
N VAL A 193 30.22 10.80 -31.43
CA VAL A 193 29.91 11.90 -30.49
C VAL A 193 31.15 12.44 -29.75
N LYS A 194 32.25 11.68 -29.64
CA LYS A 194 33.50 12.16 -29.02
C LYS A 194 34.37 13.08 -29.91
N LYS A 195 33.97 13.36 -31.16
CA LYS A 195 34.69 14.26 -32.08
C LYS A 195 34.15 15.71 -32.09
N VAL A 196 33.04 16.00 -31.42
CA VAL A 196 32.36 17.32 -31.49
C VAL A 196 32.57 18.19 -30.24
N THR A 197 32.89 17.63 -29.07
CA THR A 197 33.06 18.40 -27.82
C THR A 197 34.50 18.85 -27.51
N LYS A 198 35.52 18.40 -28.27
CA LYS A 198 36.91 18.86 -28.12
C LYS A 198 37.34 20.01 -29.05
N LYS A 199 36.44 20.56 -29.88
CA LYS A 199 36.73 21.72 -30.76
C LYS A 199 36.12 23.07 -30.33
N LYS A 200 35.40 23.16 -29.20
CA LYS A 200 34.73 24.41 -28.76
C LYS A 200 35.35 25.14 -27.56
N VAL A 201 36.48 24.66 -27.01
CA VAL A 201 37.15 25.28 -25.83
C VAL A 201 38.44 26.04 -26.17
N LYS A 202 38.83 26.14 -27.46
CA LYS A 202 40.07 26.86 -27.89
C LYS A 202 39.87 28.15 -28.69
N LYS A 203 38.68 28.78 -28.67
CA LYS A 203 38.45 30.02 -29.43
C LYS A 203 37.43 30.94 -28.75
N LYS A 204 37.81 31.60 -27.64
CA LYS A 204 37.22 32.88 -27.16
C LYS A 204 38.02 33.47 -25.97
N THR A 205 39.34 33.44 -26.06
CA THR A 205 40.23 34.43 -25.42
C THR A 205 40.67 35.39 -26.52
N THR A 206 39.93 36.48 -26.72
CA THR A 206 40.38 37.75 -27.34
C THR A 206 39.16 38.70 -27.51
N LYS A 207 39.35 39.97 -27.12
CA LYS A 207 38.40 41.13 -27.06
C LYS A 207 37.44 41.06 -25.86
N LYS A 208 37.69 41.63 -24.68
CA LYS A 208 38.17 42.97 -24.25
C LYS A 208 37.41 44.15 -24.91
N LYS A 209 36.83 44.99 -24.04
CA LYS A 209 36.32 46.38 -24.21
C LYS A 209 34.87 46.54 -24.69
N THR A 210 33.95 46.91 -23.78
CA THR A 210 33.37 48.28 -23.67
C THR A 210 32.21 48.38 -22.65
N LYS A 211 32.26 49.44 -21.82
CA LYS A 211 31.17 50.17 -21.11
C LYS A 211 30.40 49.40 -20.01
N LYS A 212 30.52 49.64 -18.68
CA LYS A 212 30.68 50.83 -17.82
C LYS A 212 29.51 51.83 -17.88
N LYS A 213 28.95 52.17 -16.69
CA LYS A 213 27.90 53.18 -16.33
C LYS A 213 26.47 52.58 -16.34
N VAL A 214 25.59 52.67 -15.33
CA VAL A 214 25.17 53.72 -14.36
C VAL A 214 24.52 52.98 -13.15
N LYS A 215 24.93 53.13 -11.86
CA LYS A 215 24.38 54.05 -10.81
C LYS A 215 22.83 53.91 -10.64
N LYS A 216 22.15 53.98 -9.48
CA LYS A 216 22.41 54.21 -8.04
C LYS A 216 21.00 54.26 -7.36
N VAL A 217 20.91 54.07 -6.03
CA VAL A 217 19.82 54.47 -5.07
C VAL A 217 18.43 53.78 -5.20
N LYS A 218 17.70 53.34 -4.16
CA LYS A 218 17.43 53.92 -2.82
C LYS A 218 16.95 52.86 -1.80
N LYS A 219 17.48 52.98 -0.58
CA LYS A 219 17.07 52.33 0.71
C LYS A 219 16.23 53.35 1.47
N VAL A 220 15.06 53.01 2.06
CA VAL A 220 14.49 53.71 3.23
C VAL A 220 13.66 52.74 4.11
N LYS A 221 13.91 52.79 5.43
CA LYS A 221 13.22 52.10 6.55
C LYS A 221 12.21 53.07 7.22
N THR A 222 11.43 52.55 8.19
CA THR A 222 10.73 53.22 9.34
C THR A 222 9.25 53.59 9.09
N LYS A 223 8.29 53.55 10.03
CA LYS A 223 8.15 53.22 11.48
C LYS A 223 6.63 53.06 11.81
N ILE A 224 6.31 52.42 12.95
CA ILE A 224 4.96 52.26 13.57
C ILE A 224 4.49 53.59 14.23
N PRO A 225 3.16 53.82 14.41
CA PRO A 225 2.65 53.99 15.79
C PRO A 225 1.28 53.32 16.08
N LYS A 226 1.03 53.05 17.37
CA LYS A 226 -0.21 52.52 18.00
C LYS A 226 -1.24 53.64 18.28
N LYS A 227 -2.55 53.33 18.31
CA LYS A 227 -3.55 54.00 19.17
C LYS A 227 -4.73 53.07 19.53
N LYS A 228 -5.15 53.09 20.80
CA LYS A 228 -6.27 52.35 21.42
C LYS A 228 -7.52 53.25 21.60
N SER A 229 -8.69 52.60 21.70
CA SER A 229 -9.85 52.88 22.59
C SER A 229 -11.13 53.56 22.06
N LYS A 230 -12.27 53.10 22.64
CA LYS A 230 -13.71 53.47 22.53
C LYS A 230 -14.42 52.78 21.35
N VAL A 231 -15.42 51.90 21.51
CA VAL A 231 -16.69 52.07 22.26
C VAL A 231 -17.23 50.71 22.76
N LYS A 232 -17.41 50.59 24.09
CA LYS A 232 -18.38 49.69 24.74
C LYS A 232 -19.73 50.42 24.74
N LYS A 233 -20.70 50.02 23.91
CA LYS A 233 -22.15 50.21 24.14
C LYS A 233 -22.95 49.54 23.02
N LEU A 234 -23.31 48.26 23.20
CA LEU A 234 -24.49 47.61 22.61
C LEU A 234 -24.54 46.13 23.07
N LEU A 235 -24.73 45.98 24.38
CA LEU A 235 -25.21 44.75 24.99
C LEU A 235 -26.41 45.19 25.83
N LYS A 236 -27.63 44.86 25.35
CA LYS A 236 -28.95 44.86 26.01
C LYS A 236 -30.05 45.29 25.03
N ARG A 237 -30.46 44.42 24.10
CA ARG A 237 -31.79 44.53 23.48
C ARG A 237 -32.33 43.28 22.76
N VAL A 238 -32.08 42.06 23.24
CA VAL A 238 -32.79 40.86 22.71
C VAL A 238 -33.37 39.95 23.80
N LEU A 239 -33.16 40.22 25.09
CA LEU A 239 -33.86 39.54 26.19
C LEU A 239 -34.97 40.43 26.76
N SER A 240 -36.06 40.65 26.00
CA SER A 240 -37.37 41.08 26.55
C SER A 240 -38.56 41.04 25.57
N LYS A 241 -38.53 40.26 24.49
CA LYS A 241 -39.71 40.04 23.63
C LYS A 241 -39.83 38.58 23.17
N LYS A 242 -40.28 37.73 24.09
CA LYS A 242 -41.09 36.52 23.83
C LYS A 242 -41.67 36.03 25.16
N ARG A 243 -42.55 36.86 25.74
CA ARG A 243 -43.69 36.42 26.54
C ARG A 243 -44.92 36.74 25.69
N LYS A 244 -45.46 35.71 25.07
CA LYS A 244 -46.87 35.48 24.75
C LYS A 244 -46.97 33.99 24.50
#